data_AF-A0AAW1DFX5-F1
#
_entry.id   AF-A0AAW1DFX5-F1
#
_cell.length_a   1.000
_cell.length_b   1.000
_cell.length_c   1.000
_cell.angle_alpha   90.00
_cell.angle_beta   90.00
_cell.angle_gamma   90.00
#
_symmetry.space_group_name_H-M   'P 1'
#
loop_
_entity.id
_entity.type
_entity.pdbx_description
1 polymer ?
#
loop_
_entity_poly.entity_id
_entity_poly.type
_entity_poly.pdbx_seq_one_letter_code
_entity_poly.pdbx_strand_id
1 'polypeptide(L)'
;MEALDNGINYWEDALASYQSGSAGQLVLTDEEEAQFASELQELLELAYKLQRKCELLFLDQRSVLFRADSSIRAESYRRGTYSSAESFVSAQDEIADLREFEEYLDISTDVGKLPLYQSAMKQFEEYGIPYRCLRTEMVHCSSDLEYLGKLHCVRLAFQWIFREPETWQWFSDNGRQVLTDLLLFADKDPKDFLIAYEEMLVFLQDASVWPDIEKELSLKGVKAMTFYDVVLDYILMDAFEDLESPPSSVTAVVQNRWLSNGFKESALATAVWSVLKAKRRMLTYPNGFMAHFYSISEQMSPLMAWGFLGPDDNLREMCQYFKVNFFIFKFFSYKSMLPT
;
A
#
# COMPACT_ATOMS: atom_id res chain seq x y z
N MET A 1 -5.30 2.27 -22.61
CA MET A 1 -4.71 0.96 -22.26
C MET A 1 -5.79 -0.12 -22.33
N GLU A 2 -6.92 0.07 -21.65
CA GLU A 2 -8.09 -0.83 -21.71
C GLU A 2 -8.59 -1.15 -23.15
N ALA A 3 -8.60 -0.17 -24.06
CA ALA A 3 -8.97 -0.40 -25.46
C ALA A 3 -7.95 -1.28 -26.23
N LEU A 4 -6.66 -1.21 -25.88
CA LEU A 4 -5.61 -2.04 -26.49
C LEU A 4 -5.69 -3.47 -25.93
N ASP A 5 -5.96 -3.60 -24.64
CA ASP A 5 -6.11 -4.89 -23.94
C ASP A 5 -7.32 -5.67 -24.47
N ASN A 6 -8.45 -4.98 -24.66
CA ASN A 6 -9.62 -5.57 -25.32
C ASN A 6 -9.31 -6.00 -26.75
N GLY A 7 -8.54 -5.20 -27.50
CA GLY A 7 -8.08 -5.57 -28.84
C GLY A 7 -7.21 -6.82 -28.87
N ILE A 8 -6.28 -6.94 -27.91
CA ILE A 8 -5.42 -8.14 -27.75
C ILE A 8 -6.29 -9.36 -27.44
N ASN A 9 -7.23 -9.28 -26.50
CA ASN A 9 -8.13 -10.38 -26.18
C ASN A 9 -8.94 -10.85 -27.40
N TYR A 10 -9.44 -9.94 -28.23
CA TYR A 10 -10.13 -10.30 -29.47
C TYR A 10 -9.23 -11.00 -30.49
N TRP A 11 -7.95 -10.60 -30.58
CA TRP A 11 -6.99 -11.25 -31.46
C TRP A 11 -6.54 -12.62 -30.94
N GLU A 12 -6.44 -12.80 -29.62
CA GLU A 12 -6.18 -14.10 -28.98
C GLU A 12 -7.33 -15.08 -29.20
N ASP A 13 -8.58 -14.63 -29.01
CA ASP A 13 -9.78 -15.43 -29.26
C ASP A 13 -9.91 -15.83 -30.73
N ALA A 14 -9.57 -14.91 -31.65
CA ALA A 14 -9.52 -15.21 -33.08
C ALA A 14 -8.46 -16.27 -33.39
N LEU A 15 -7.24 -16.13 -32.85
CA LEU A 15 -6.14 -17.07 -33.07
C LEU A 15 -6.45 -18.46 -32.48
N ALA A 16 -7.10 -18.53 -31.32
CA ALA A 16 -7.55 -19.77 -30.71
C ALA A 16 -8.64 -20.47 -31.55
N SER A 17 -9.51 -19.69 -32.20
CA SER A 17 -10.55 -20.21 -33.09
C SER A 17 -9.95 -20.85 -34.36
N TYR A 18 -8.88 -20.27 -34.92
CA TYR A 18 -8.15 -20.85 -36.04
C TYR A 18 -7.36 -22.11 -35.67
N GLN A 19 -6.83 -22.19 -34.44
CA GLN A 19 -6.09 -23.37 -33.95
C GLN A 19 -7.03 -24.53 -33.53
N SER A 20 -8.24 -24.22 -33.05
CA SER A 20 -9.23 -25.20 -32.62
C SER A 20 -10.09 -25.79 -33.76
N GLY A 21 -10.10 -25.16 -34.94
CA GLY A 21 -10.91 -25.57 -36.09
C GLY A 21 -10.45 -26.85 -36.81
N SER A 22 -9.28 -27.41 -36.46
CA SER A 22 -8.66 -28.55 -37.16
C SER A 22 -9.37 -29.91 -36.97
N ALA A 23 -10.35 -30.03 -36.06
CA ALA A 23 -10.92 -31.33 -35.71
C ALA A 23 -12.15 -31.78 -36.53
N GLY A 24 -12.61 -31.04 -37.54
CA GLY A 24 -13.88 -31.36 -38.21
C GLY A 24 -14.04 -30.87 -39.65
N GLN A 25 -13.44 -31.62 -40.58
CA GLN A 25 -13.95 -31.89 -41.95
C GLN A 25 -13.87 -30.77 -43.03
N LEU A 26 -13.07 -31.08 -44.07
CA LEU A 26 -13.05 -30.58 -45.47
C LEU A 26 -12.16 -29.37 -45.86
N VAL A 27 -10.89 -29.68 -46.19
CA VAL A 27 -10.25 -29.47 -47.52
C VAL A 27 -10.58 -28.14 -48.24
N LEU A 28 -9.73 -27.11 -48.03
CA LEU A 28 -9.14 -26.16 -49.02
C LEU A 28 -8.85 -24.75 -48.45
N THR A 29 -7.95 -24.59 -47.46
CA THR A 29 -7.39 -23.27 -47.03
C THR A 29 -6.08 -23.34 -46.23
N ASP A 30 -5.39 -24.49 -46.20
CA ASP A 30 -4.37 -24.82 -45.18
C ASP A 30 -3.11 -23.92 -45.21
N GLU A 31 -2.77 -23.31 -46.35
CA GLU A 31 -1.57 -22.49 -46.50
C GLU A 31 -1.85 -20.99 -46.28
N GLU A 32 -3.00 -20.49 -46.74
CA GLU A 32 -3.41 -19.08 -46.55
C GLU A 32 -3.89 -18.82 -45.11
N GLU A 33 -4.60 -19.77 -44.49
CA GLU A 33 -5.01 -19.66 -43.08
C GLU A 33 -3.82 -19.81 -42.12
N ALA A 34 -2.84 -20.65 -42.44
CA ALA A 34 -1.61 -20.75 -41.67
C ALA A 34 -0.75 -19.48 -41.79
N GLN A 35 -0.68 -18.88 -42.98
CA GLN A 35 -0.03 -17.58 -43.17
C GLN A 35 -0.75 -16.46 -42.40
N PHE A 36 -2.08 -16.40 -42.48
CA PHE A 36 -2.86 -15.42 -41.71
C PHE A 36 -2.72 -15.61 -40.19
N ALA A 37 -2.70 -16.85 -39.70
CA ALA A 37 -2.46 -17.14 -38.28
C ALA A 37 -1.05 -16.72 -37.85
N SER A 38 -0.03 -16.91 -38.70
CA SER A 38 1.33 -16.44 -38.44
C SER A 38 1.41 -14.90 -38.42
N GLU A 39 0.77 -14.22 -39.36
CA GLU A 39 0.70 -12.76 -39.39
C GLU A 39 -0.06 -12.19 -38.18
N LEU A 40 -1.15 -12.85 -37.77
CA LEU A 40 -1.91 -12.49 -36.58
C LEU A 40 -1.08 -12.70 -35.30
N GLN A 41 -0.25 -13.74 -35.24
CA GLN A 41 0.64 -14.00 -34.12
C GLN A 41 1.78 -12.97 -34.04
N GLU A 42 2.33 -12.54 -35.18
CA GLU A 42 3.30 -11.46 -35.25
C GLU A 42 2.68 -10.12 -34.81
N LEU A 43 1.44 -9.84 -35.25
CA LEU A 43 0.68 -8.67 -34.81
C LEU A 43 0.45 -8.67 -33.30
N LEU A 44 0.15 -9.85 -32.72
CA LEU A 44 -0.04 -10.03 -31.29
C LEU A 44 1.25 -9.73 -30.51
N GLU A 45 2.40 -10.23 -30.99
CA GLU A 45 3.70 -9.90 -30.41
C GLU A 45 4.00 -8.39 -30.46
N LEU A 46 3.66 -7.72 -31.56
CA LEU A 46 3.82 -6.27 -31.70
C LEU A 46 2.89 -5.52 -30.75
N ALA A 47 1.66 -6.00 -30.56
CA ALA A 47 0.70 -5.45 -29.61
C ALA A 47 1.19 -5.59 -28.17
N TYR A 48 1.76 -6.74 -27.80
CA TYR A 48 2.39 -6.95 -26.49
C TYR A 48 3.62 -6.07 -26.26
N LYS A 49 4.46 -5.90 -27.29
CA LYS A 49 5.59 -4.95 -27.23
C LYS A 49 5.11 -3.51 -27.09
N LEU A 50 4.02 -3.14 -27.77
CA LEU A 50 3.40 -1.83 -27.67
C LEU A 50 2.78 -1.60 -26.28
N GLN A 51 2.11 -2.60 -25.70
CA GLN A 51 1.57 -2.56 -24.34
C GLN A 51 2.68 -2.26 -23.33
N ARG A 52 3.79 -3.00 -23.37
CA ARG A 52 4.96 -2.73 -22.51
C ARG A 52 5.55 -1.34 -22.72
N LYS A 53 5.63 -0.86 -23.96
CA LYS A 53 6.11 0.51 -24.25
C LYS A 53 5.14 1.57 -23.72
N CYS A 54 3.84 1.35 -23.83
CA CYS A 54 2.83 2.23 -23.24
C CYS A 54 2.95 2.26 -21.72
N GLU A 55 3.07 1.11 -21.06
CA GLU A 55 3.28 1.02 -19.61
C GLU A 55 4.53 1.77 -19.15
N LEU A 56 5.65 1.64 -19.89
CA LEU A 56 6.87 2.41 -19.61
C LEU A 56 6.68 3.92 -19.81
N LEU A 57 5.88 4.35 -20.79
CA LEU A 57 5.52 5.76 -20.98
C LEU A 57 4.56 6.29 -19.90
N PHE A 58 3.77 5.42 -19.27
CA PHE A 58 2.97 5.76 -18.09
C PHE A 58 3.83 5.94 -16.82
N LEU A 59 4.96 5.23 -16.73
CA LEU A 59 5.94 5.35 -15.64
C LEU A 59 6.95 6.49 -15.85
N ASP A 60 7.02 7.09 -17.04
CA ASP A 60 7.91 8.21 -17.34
C ASP A 60 7.39 9.52 -16.70
N GLN A 61 8.21 10.11 -15.84
CA GLN A 61 7.99 11.36 -15.10
C GLN A 61 7.67 12.58 -16.00
N ARG A 62 7.92 12.50 -17.31
CA ARG A 62 7.62 13.56 -18.29
C ARG A 62 6.22 13.46 -18.89
N SER A 63 5.45 12.42 -18.54
CA SER A 63 4.09 12.18 -19.03
C SER A 63 3.12 13.29 -18.61
N VAL A 64 2.23 13.70 -19.52
CA VAL A 64 1.26 14.81 -19.34
C VAL A 64 0.31 14.55 -18.15
N LEU A 65 0.18 13.30 -17.73
CA LEU A 65 -0.61 12.88 -16.57
C LEU A 65 -0.07 13.46 -15.23
N PHE A 66 1.24 13.68 -15.11
CA PHE A 66 1.85 14.32 -13.94
C PHE A 66 1.80 15.85 -14.00
N ARG A 67 1.51 16.45 -15.15
CA ARG A 67 1.42 17.92 -15.28
C ARG A 67 0.09 18.49 -14.81
N ALA A 68 -0.99 17.70 -14.84
CA ALA A 68 -2.31 18.16 -14.43
C ALA A 68 -2.35 18.62 -12.96
N ASP A 69 -1.65 17.91 -12.06
CA ASP A 69 -1.60 18.25 -10.63
C ASP A 69 -0.82 19.53 -10.30
N SER A 70 0.13 19.92 -11.17
CA SER A 70 0.91 21.14 -10.97
C SER A 70 0.15 22.43 -11.30
N SER A 71 -0.96 22.33 -12.05
CA SER A 71 -1.71 23.50 -12.52
C SER A 71 -2.73 24.05 -11.53
N ILE A 72 -3.21 23.24 -10.58
CA ILE A 72 -4.21 23.65 -9.58
C ILE A 72 -3.58 24.40 -8.39
N ARG A 73 -2.27 24.22 -8.15
CA ARG A 73 -1.55 24.88 -7.04
C ARG A 73 -1.02 26.29 -7.36
N ALA A 74 -1.16 26.78 -8.59
CA ALA A 74 -0.57 28.05 -9.02
C ALA A 74 -1.48 29.29 -8.91
N GLU A 75 -2.79 29.13 -8.70
CA GLU A 75 -3.74 30.26 -8.71
C GLU A 75 -4.04 30.89 -7.33
N SER A 76 -3.54 30.33 -6.22
CA SER A 76 -3.79 30.88 -4.88
C SER A 76 -2.78 31.93 -4.38
N TYR A 77 -1.72 32.23 -5.14
CA TYR A 77 -0.64 33.14 -4.69
C TYR A 77 -0.60 34.52 -5.37
N ARG A 78 -1.67 34.98 -6.02
CA ARG A 78 -1.73 36.35 -6.56
C ARG A 78 -3.06 37.04 -6.30
N ARG A 79 -3.25 37.52 -5.07
CA ARG A 79 -4.09 38.70 -4.85
C ARG A 79 -3.57 39.61 -3.73
N GLY A 80 -2.71 40.54 -4.14
CA GLY A 80 -2.84 41.97 -3.86
C GLY A 80 -2.90 42.44 -2.41
N THR A 81 -1.73 42.77 -1.89
CA THR A 81 -1.45 43.72 -0.81
C THR A 81 -2.18 45.05 -0.99
N TYR A 82 -3.08 45.40 -0.05
CA TYR A 82 -3.34 46.79 0.38
C TYR A 82 -3.85 46.75 1.82
N SER A 83 -2.93 46.78 2.80
CA SER A 83 -3.27 47.05 4.20
C SER A 83 -2.81 48.47 4.52
N SER A 84 -3.76 49.32 4.90
CA SER A 84 -3.60 50.74 5.17
C SER A 84 -2.84 51.01 6.47
N ALA A 85 -2.08 52.11 6.48
CA ALA A 85 -1.20 52.53 7.58
C ALA A 85 -1.91 52.95 8.90
N GLU A 86 -3.23 52.78 9.02
CA GLU A 86 -3.98 53.06 10.25
C GLU A 86 -4.08 51.88 11.21
N SER A 87 -3.68 50.66 10.81
CA SER A 87 -3.78 49.46 11.65
C SER A 87 -2.66 49.32 12.69
N PHE A 88 -1.80 50.34 12.86
CA PHE A 88 -0.64 50.30 13.77
C PHE A 88 -0.92 50.90 15.16
N VAL A 89 -2.09 51.50 15.38
CA VAL A 89 -2.38 52.25 16.62
C VAL A 89 -3.10 51.42 17.68
N SER A 90 -3.66 50.25 17.32
CA SER A 90 -4.42 49.40 18.26
C SER A 90 -3.61 48.25 18.88
N ALA A 91 -2.36 48.03 18.46
CA ALA A 91 -1.53 46.91 18.95
C ALA A 91 -0.60 47.29 20.12
N GLN A 92 -0.76 48.48 20.71
CA GLN A 92 0.16 48.99 21.72
C GLN A 92 -0.30 48.76 23.17
N ASP A 93 -1.49 48.22 23.38
CA ASP A 93 -2.09 48.07 24.73
C ASP A 93 -2.59 46.66 25.07
N GLU A 94 -2.35 45.67 24.20
CA GLU A 94 -2.52 44.25 24.53
C GLU A 94 -1.15 43.62 24.70
N ILE A 95 -0.61 43.68 25.92
CA ILE A 95 0.41 42.74 26.37
C ILE A 95 -0.29 41.37 26.40
N ALA A 96 -0.24 40.65 25.29
CA ALA A 96 -0.67 39.26 25.23
C ALA A 96 0.05 38.50 26.35
N ASP A 97 -0.73 37.89 27.24
CA ASP A 97 -0.21 37.14 28.37
C ASP A 97 0.54 35.91 27.83
N LEU A 98 1.87 35.98 27.81
CA LEU A 98 2.75 34.91 27.31
C LEU A 98 2.55 33.57 28.05
N ARG A 99 1.83 33.57 29.18
CA ARG A 99 1.45 32.36 29.93
C ARG A 99 0.46 31.47 29.17
N GLU A 100 -0.39 32.05 28.31
CA GLU A 100 -1.35 31.28 27.50
C GLU A 100 -0.64 30.53 26.35
N PHE A 101 0.53 31.02 25.91
CA PHE A 101 1.43 30.32 24.97
C PHE A 101 2.26 29.22 25.66
N GLU A 102 2.59 29.39 26.95
CA GLU A 102 3.25 28.35 27.76
C GLU A 102 2.30 27.16 28.06
N GLU A 103 1.01 27.39 28.27
CA GLU A 103 0.03 26.31 28.47
C GLU A 103 -0.15 25.43 27.21
N TYR A 104 0.08 25.95 26.01
CA TYR A 104 0.11 25.14 24.77
C TYR A 104 1.40 24.34 24.58
N LEU A 105 2.51 24.83 25.16
CA LEU A 105 3.80 24.12 25.18
C LEU A 105 3.82 22.98 26.21
N ASP A 106 2.99 23.04 27.26
CA ASP A 106 2.90 21.98 28.29
C ASP A 106 2.23 20.68 27.79
N ILE A 107 1.61 20.69 26.60
CA ILE A 107 1.14 19.48 25.89
C ILE A 107 2.26 18.88 25.02
N SER A 108 3.32 19.64 24.73
CA SER A 108 4.54 19.07 24.17
C SER A 108 5.25 18.32 25.30
N THR A 109 5.06 17.00 25.33
CA THR A 109 5.85 16.09 26.17
C THR A 109 7.30 16.56 26.15
N ASP A 110 7.87 16.94 27.30
CA ASP A 110 9.23 17.48 27.39
C ASP A 110 10.20 16.48 26.74
N VAL A 111 10.51 16.71 25.46
CA VAL A 111 11.27 15.80 24.59
C VAL A 111 12.68 15.61 25.17
N GLY A 112 13.13 16.58 25.97
CA GLY A 112 14.35 16.54 26.77
C GLY A 112 14.33 15.55 27.94
N LYS A 113 13.19 14.91 28.26
CA LYS A 113 13.07 13.89 29.33
C LYS A 113 12.86 12.47 28.82
N LEU A 114 12.85 12.25 27.50
CA LEU A 114 12.67 10.92 26.91
C LEU A 114 14.04 10.29 26.56
N PRO A 115 14.60 9.42 27.42
CA PRO A 115 15.96 8.89 27.23
C PRO A 115 16.10 8.07 25.94
N LEU A 116 15.05 7.35 25.53
CA LEU A 116 15.02 6.61 24.26
C LEU A 116 15.09 7.54 23.06
N TYR A 117 14.37 8.67 23.10
CA TYR A 117 14.37 9.64 22.01
C TYR A 117 15.72 10.38 21.93
N GLN A 118 16.33 10.73 23.08
CA GLN A 118 17.67 11.30 23.09
C GLN A 118 18.74 10.35 22.54
N SER A 119 18.65 9.07 22.90
CA SER A 119 19.53 8.04 22.33
C SER A 119 19.34 7.94 20.81
N ALA A 120 18.08 8.00 20.34
CA ALA A 120 17.77 8.02 18.92
C ALA A 120 18.36 9.25 18.22
N MET A 121 18.28 10.44 18.83
CA MET A 121 18.85 11.67 18.27
C MET A 121 20.37 11.61 18.18
N LYS A 122 21.05 11.09 19.21
CA LYS A 122 22.51 10.88 19.15
C LYS A 122 22.90 9.92 18.03
N GLN A 123 22.18 8.81 17.88
CA GLN A 123 22.42 7.87 16.79
C GLN A 123 22.15 8.49 15.41
N PHE A 124 21.12 9.34 15.30
CA PHE A 124 20.86 10.11 14.09
C PHE A 124 22.03 11.04 13.73
N GLU A 125 22.59 11.75 14.71
CA GLU A 125 23.72 12.66 14.50
C GLU A 125 25.00 11.92 14.09
N GLU A 126 25.26 10.73 14.62
CA GLU A 126 26.50 9.97 14.36
C GLU A 126 26.44 9.12 13.08
N TYR A 127 25.31 8.46 12.82
CA TYR A 127 25.20 7.43 11.77
C TYR A 127 24.02 7.64 10.81
N GLY A 128 23.11 8.57 11.13
CA GLY A 128 21.81 8.67 10.47
C GLY A 128 20.88 7.52 10.83
N ILE A 129 19.59 7.69 10.51
CA ILE A 129 18.58 6.64 10.69
C ILE A 129 18.14 6.20 9.30
N PRO A 130 18.34 4.93 8.90
CA PRO A 130 17.89 4.47 7.59
C PRO A 130 16.36 4.45 7.56
N TYR A 131 15.78 4.93 6.46
CA TYR A 131 14.34 4.92 6.24
C TYR A 131 14.04 4.65 4.76
N ARG A 132 12.88 4.06 4.49
CA ARG A 132 12.43 3.78 3.13
C ARG A 132 11.85 5.04 2.48
N CYS A 133 10.90 5.66 3.16
CA CYS A 133 10.30 6.94 2.81
C CYS A 133 9.90 7.71 4.09
N LEU A 134 9.69 9.01 3.96
CA LEU A 134 9.24 9.87 5.06
C LEU A 134 7.72 9.82 5.12
N ARG A 135 7.17 9.25 6.19
CA ARG A 135 5.72 9.12 6.45
C ARG A 135 5.23 10.20 7.42
N THR A 136 5.95 11.32 7.52
CA THR A 136 5.78 12.38 8.54
C THR A 136 4.32 12.86 8.65
N GLU A 137 3.67 13.16 7.53
CA GLU A 137 2.27 13.61 7.52
C GLU A 137 1.30 12.49 7.91
N MET A 138 1.52 11.27 7.41
CA MET A 138 0.66 10.11 7.66
C MET A 138 0.62 9.70 9.12
N VAL A 139 1.76 9.78 9.82
CA VAL A 139 1.84 9.48 11.27
C VAL A 139 1.64 10.71 12.15
N HIS A 140 1.28 11.86 11.56
CA HIS A 140 1.06 13.13 12.25
C HIS A 140 2.24 13.62 13.10
N CYS A 141 3.46 13.41 12.60
CA CYS A 141 4.65 14.05 13.16
C CYS A 141 4.73 15.51 12.71
N SER A 142 5.23 16.38 13.59
CA SER A 142 5.40 17.80 13.29
C SER A 142 6.60 18.10 12.38
N SER A 143 7.57 17.19 12.32
CA SER A 143 8.75 17.31 11.46
C SER A 143 9.35 15.95 11.10
N ASP A 144 10.14 15.91 10.02
CA ASP A 144 10.86 14.70 9.59
C ASP A 144 11.86 14.21 10.65
N LEU A 145 12.46 15.13 11.40
CA LEU A 145 13.37 14.80 12.49
C LEU A 145 12.64 14.07 13.62
N GLU A 146 11.45 14.56 13.99
CA GLU A 146 10.59 13.90 14.97
C GLU A 146 10.20 12.49 14.50
N TYR A 147 9.81 12.36 13.24
CA TYR A 147 9.48 11.07 12.63
C TYR A 147 10.65 10.09 12.73
N LEU A 148 11.85 10.49 12.32
CA LEU A 148 13.03 9.61 12.35
C LEU A 148 13.39 9.20 13.78
N GLY A 149 13.32 10.14 14.73
CA GLY A 149 13.53 9.84 16.14
C GLY A 149 12.55 8.80 16.68
N LYS A 150 11.25 9.02 16.46
CA LYS A 150 10.20 8.11 16.87
C LYS A 150 10.30 6.75 16.17
N LEU A 151 10.62 6.74 14.86
CA LEU A 151 10.84 5.52 14.09
C LEU A 151 11.91 4.64 14.73
N HIS A 152 13.03 5.23 15.12
CA HIS A 152 14.09 4.48 15.79
C HIS A 152 13.66 3.95 17.15
N CYS A 153 12.97 4.76 17.96
CA CYS A 153 12.40 4.29 19.24
C CYS A 153 11.43 3.13 19.06
N VAL A 154 10.54 3.19 18.06
CA VAL A 154 9.56 2.14 17.76
C VAL A 154 10.25 0.85 17.31
N ARG A 155 11.28 0.94 16.45
CA ARG A 155 12.09 -0.22 16.05
C ARG A 155 12.73 -0.90 17.26
N LEU A 156 13.34 -0.12 18.16
CA LEU A 156 13.91 -0.65 19.39
C LEU A 156 12.83 -1.31 20.25
N ALA A 157 11.69 -0.65 20.46
CA ALA A 157 10.60 -1.22 21.26
C ALA A 157 10.16 -2.59 20.75
N PHE A 158 9.93 -2.75 19.44
CA PHE A 158 9.60 -4.05 18.87
C PHE A 158 10.72 -5.09 19.01
N GLN A 159 11.98 -4.68 18.85
CA GLN A 159 13.10 -5.59 19.09
C GLN A 159 13.15 -6.08 20.54
N TRP A 160 12.79 -5.24 21.52
CA TRP A 160 12.69 -5.64 22.92
C TRP A 160 11.49 -6.54 23.18
N ILE A 161 10.31 -6.19 22.66
CA ILE A 161 9.06 -6.94 22.80
C ILE A 161 9.21 -8.37 22.25
N PHE A 162 9.85 -8.52 21.08
CA PHE A 162 10.02 -9.83 20.43
C PHE A 162 11.23 -10.64 20.92
N ARG A 163 11.95 -10.20 21.97
CA ARG A 163 12.94 -11.07 22.64
C ARG A 163 12.27 -12.22 23.38
N GLU A 164 11.05 -12.02 23.83
CA GLU A 164 10.28 -13.04 24.53
C GLU A 164 9.45 -13.85 23.52
N PRO A 165 9.68 -15.17 23.39
CA PRO A 165 8.99 -16.00 22.42
C PRO A 165 7.48 -16.10 22.67
N GLU A 166 7.04 -15.99 23.93
CA GLU A 166 5.62 -15.95 24.30
C GLU A 166 4.92 -14.73 23.68
N THR A 167 5.59 -13.59 23.65
CA THR A 167 5.06 -12.35 23.08
C THR A 167 4.95 -12.44 21.56
N TRP A 168 5.91 -13.10 20.90
CA TRP A 168 5.76 -13.41 19.46
C TRP A 168 4.55 -14.30 19.25
N GLN A 169 4.43 -15.43 19.94
CA GLN A 169 3.31 -16.34 19.75
C GLN A 169 1.95 -15.66 20.01
N TRP A 170 1.85 -14.87 21.07
CA TRP A 170 0.66 -14.06 21.34
C TRP A 170 0.34 -13.11 20.19
N PHE A 171 1.34 -12.46 19.61
CA PHE A 171 1.15 -11.53 18.49
C PHE A 171 0.70 -12.26 17.21
N SER A 172 1.26 -13.44 16.90
CA SER A 172 0.79 -14.31 15.81
C SER A 172 -0.68 -14.67 15.98
N ASP A 173 -1.04 -15.12 17.18
CA ASP A 173 -2.37 -15.63 17.47
C ASP A 173 -3.42 -14.52 17.44
N ASN A 174 -3.09 -13.35 18.00
CA ASN A 174 -3.98 -12.17 17.94
C ASN A 174 -4.09 -11.63 16.52
N GLY A 175 -2.99 -11.57 15.76
CA GLY A 175 -3.03 -11.18 14.36
C GLY A 175 -3.95 -12.10 13.54
N ARG A 176 -3.82 -13.42 13.71
CA ARG A 176 -4.70 -14.41 13.09
C ARG A 176 -6.16 -14.21 13.47
N GLN A 177 -6.44 -14.06 14.77
CA GLN A 177 -7.80 -13.88 15.28
C GLN A 177 -8.46 -12.62 14.72
N VAL A 178 -7.76 -11.49 14.81
CA VAL A 178 -8.25 -10.17 14.35
C VAL A 178 -8.58 -10.18 12.87
N LEU A 179 -7.72 -10.79 12.03
CA LEU A 179 -7.96 -10.87 10.58
C LEU A 179 -9.06 -11.90 10.23
N THR A 180 -9.18 -12.98 11.00
CA THR A 180 -10.26 -13.96 10.86
C THR A 180 -11.61 -13.34 11.20
N ASP A 181 -11.69 -12.59 12.30
CA ASP A 181 -12.91 -11.91 12.73
C ASP A 181 -13.34 -10.86 11.71
N LEU A 182 -12.38 -10.18 11.08
CA LEU A 182 -12.65 -9.25 9.98
C LEU A 182 -13.25 -9.96 8.75
N LEU A 183 -12.73 -11.12 8.37
CA LEU A 183 -13.30 -11.94 7.28
C LEU A 183 -14.73 -12.38 7.61
N LEU A 184 -14.96 -12.88 8.82
CA LEU A 184 -16.28 -13.30 9.27
C LEU A 184 -17.26 -12.12 9.34
N PHE A 185 -16.80 -10.95 9.77
CA PHE A 185 -17.61 -9.72 9.78
C PHE A 185 -18.06 -9.30 8.37
N ALA A 186 -17.25 -9.58 7.35
CA ALA A 186 -17.58 -9.34 5.95
C ALA A 186 -18.30 -10.52 5.26
N ASP A 187 -18.82 -11.48 6.04
CA ASP A 187 -19.47 -12.70 5.56
C ASP A 187 -18.60 -13.54 4.58
N LYS A 188 -17.28 -13.58 4.82
CA LYS A 188 -16.31 -14.39 4.05
C LYS A 188 -15.89 -15.64 4.81
N ASP A 189 -15.64 -16.73 4.08
CA ASP A 189 -15.07 -17.96 4.63
C ASP A 189 -13.57 -17.75 4.93
N PRO A 190 -13.12 -17.88 6.20
CA PRO A 190 -11.73 -17.65 6.57
C PRO A 190 -10.82 -18.85 6.29
N LYS A 191 -11.35 -19.99 5.81
CA LYS A 191 -10.59 -21.24 5.69
C LYS A 191 -9.30 -21.09 4.89
N ASP A 192 -9.36 -20.52 3.68
CA ASP A 192 -8.19 -20.37 2.82
C ASP A 192 -7.18 -19.35 3.39
N PHE A 193 -7.68 -18.32 4.09
CA PHE A 193 -6.85 -17.38 4.82
C PHE A 193 -6.08 -18.08 5.95
N LEU A 194 -6.75 -18.91 6.75
CA LEU A 194 -6.12 -19.61 7.87
C LEU A 194 -5.02 -20.56 7.40
N ILE A 195 -5.25 -21.27 6.30
CA ILE A 195 -4.23 -22.14 5.69
C ILE A 195 -3.01 -21.31 5.27
N ALA A 196 -3.21 -20.24 4.50
CA ALA A 196 -2.13 -19.39 4.03
C ALA A 196 -1.36 -18.70 5.18
N TYR A 197 -2.08 -18.29 6.24
CA TYR A 197 -1.48 -17.67 7.42
C TYR A 197 -0.60 -18.66 8.18
N GLU A 198 -1.06 -19.88 8.40
CA GLU A 198 -0.28 -20.91 9.10
C GLU A 198 0.94 -21.34 8.28
N GLU A 199 0.80 -21.51 6.97
CA GLU A 199 1.94 -21.78 6.07
C GLU A 199 3.02 -20.70 6.16
N MET A 200 2.61 -19.43 6.26
CA MET A 200 3.53 -18.32 6.45
C MET A 200 4.25 -18.39 7.81
N LEU A 201 3.55 -18.71 8.89
CA LEU A 201 4.17 -18.84 10.20
C LEU A 201 5.17 -20.00 10.24
N VAL A 202 4.82 -21.15 9.66
CA VAL A 202 5.73 -22.30 9.54
C VAL A 202 6.97 -21.95 8.72
N PHE A 203 6.80 -21.23 7.60
CA PHE A 203 7.91 -20.75 6.78
C PHE A 203 8.87 -19.85 7.56
N LEU A 204 8.35 -18.92 8.38
CA LEU A 204 9.16 -18.00 9.19
C LEU A 204 9.91 -18.67 10.34
N GLN A 205 9.52 -19.88 10.76
CA GLN A 205 10.22 -20.63 11.82
C GLN A 205 11.56 -21.21 11.33
N ASP A 206 11.76 -21.36 10.01
CA ASP A 206 13.01 -21.88 9.47
C ASP A 206 14.08 -20.77 9.46
N ALA A 207 15.14 -20.94 10.27
CA ALA A 207 16.24 -20.00 10.34
C ALA A 207 17.00 -19.87 8.99
N SER A 208 16.94 -20.89 8.13
CA SER A 208 17.71 -20.94 6.88
C SER A 208 17.15 -20.03 5.78
N VAL A 209 15.87 -19.65 5.84
CA VAL A 209 15.24 -18.81 4.81
C VAL A 209 15.50 -17.31 5.02
N TRP A 210 15.85 -16.89 6.23
CA TRP A 210 16.01 -15.46 6.58
C TRP A 210 17.01 -14.67 5.71
N PRO A 211 18.17 -15.21 5.29
CA PRO A 211 19.07 -14.50 4.37
C PRO A 211 18.43 -14.22 3.01
N ASP A 212 17.61 -15.15 2.51
CA ASP A 212 16.89 -14.97 1.25
C ASP A 212 15.72 -13.97 1.42
N ILE A 213 15.02 -14.01 2.56
CA ILE A 213 13.97 -13.01 2.89
C ILE A 213 14.57 -11.61 2.96
N GLU A 214 15.71 -11.42 3.62
CA GLU A 214 16.39 -10.12 3.71
C GLU A 214 16.80 -9.60 2.32
N LYS A 215 17.33 -10.49 1.47
CA LYS A 215 17.67 -10.14 0.09
C LYS A 215 16.44 -9.80 -0.75
N GLU A 216 15.34 -10.54 -0.59
CA GLU A 216 14.08 -10.28 -1.30
C GLU A 216 13.47 -8.93 -0.88
N LEU A 217 13.41 -8.65 0.42
CA LEU A 217 12.83 -7.42 0.97
C LEU A 217 13.70 -6.19 0.72
N SER A 218 15.02 -6.32 0.75
CA SER A 218 15.93 -5.21 0.42
C SER A 218 15.80 -4.76 -1.03
N LEU A 219 15.55 -5.68 -1.97
CA LEU A 219 15.21 -5.35 -3.37
C LEU A 219 13.89 -4.59 -3.49
N LYS A 220 12.99 -4.72 -2.52
CA LYS A 220 11.74 -3.95 -2.40
C LYS A 220 11.89 -2.64 -1.63
N GLY A 221 13.12 -2.29 -1.23
CA GLY A 221 13.43 -1.03 -0.58
C GLY A 221 13.33 -1.04 0.94
N VAL A 222 13.05 -2.20 1.55
CA VAL A 222 13.09 -2.37 3.02
C VAL A 222 14.52 -2.13 3.50
N LYS A 223 14.70 -1.17 4.42
CA LYS A 223 16.04 -0.74 4.86
C LYS A 223 16.55 -1.43 6.11
N ALA A 224 15.64 -1.92 6.95
CA ALA A 224 15.98 -2.66 8.16
C ALA A 224 15.02 -3.84 8.32
N MET A 225 15.55 -4.99 8.75
CA MET A 225 14.76 -6.21 8.98
C MET A 225 14.09 -6.16 10.36
N THR A 226 13.19 -5.20 10.55
CA THR A 226 12.39 -5.09 11.77
C THR A 226 10.91 -5.32 11.46
N PHE A 227 10.15 -5.72 12.48
CA PHE A 227 8.70 -5.85 12.36
C PHE A 227 8.03 -4.57 11.84
N TYR A 228 8.49 -3.40 12.31
CA TYR A 228 7.99 -2.11 11.84
C TYR A 228 8.20 -1.95 10.34
N ASP A 229 9.43 -2.13 9.86
CA ASP A 229 9.78 -1.90 8.46
C ASP A 229 9.05 -2.83 7.50
N VAL A 230 8.89 -4.11 7.88
CA VAL A 230 8.29 -5.12 7.02
C VAL A 230 6.77 -5.09 7.09
N VAL A 231 6.21 -5.18 8.30
CA VAL A 231 4.76 -5.35 8.48
C VAL A 231 4.06 -3.99 8.49
N LEU A 232 4.55 -3.03 9.24
CA LEU A 232 3.86 -1.74 9.38
C LEU A 232 4.12 -0.84 8.18
N ASP A 233 5.38 -0.53 7.85
CA ASP A 233 5.73 0.36 6.75
C ASP A 233 5.50 -0.31 5.38
N TYR A 234 6.22 -1.39 5.08
CA TYR A 234 6.18 -1.98 3.75
C TYR A 234 4.83 -2.62 3.39
N ILE A 235 4.22 -3.41 4.28
CA ILE A 235 2.96 -4.09 3.96
C ILE A 235 1.76 -3.15 4.16
N LEU A 236 1.59 -2.60 5.36
CA LEU A 236 0.33 -1.95 5.71
C LEU A 236 0.24 -0.51 5.19
N MET A 237 1.28 0.31 5.36
CA MET A 237 1.22 1.69 4.86
C MET A 237 1.10 1.72 3.34
N ASP A 238 1.85 0.90 2.61
CA ASP A 238 1.71 0.83 1.14
C ASP A 238 0.31 0.36 0.74
N ALA A 239 -0.24 -0.65 1.42
CA ALA A 239 -1.60 -1.11 1.13
C ALA A 239 -2.63 0.01 1.36
N PHE A 240 -2.48 0.83 2.40
CA PHE A 240 -3.39 1.94 2.66
C PHE A 240 -3.25 3.08 1.66
N GLU A 241 -2.04 3.37 1.16
CA GLU A 241 -1.84 4.35 0.10
C GLU A 241 -2.43 3.88 -1.23
N ASP A 242 -2.21 2.62 -1.60
CA ASP A 242 -2.79 2.00 -2.79
C ASP A 242 -4.33 2.07 -2.75
N LEU A 243 -4.93 2.01 -1.57
CA LEU A 243 -6.37 2.11 -1.36
C LEU A 243 -6.90 3.55 -1.35
N GLU A 244 -6.09 4.55 -0.97
CA GLU A 244 -6.46 5.96 -1.02
C GLU A 244 -6.48 6.50 -2.46
N SER A 245 -5.61 5.97 -3.32
CA SER A 245 -5.53 6.33 -4.73
C SER A 245 -5.76 5.12 -5.66
N PRO A 246 -6.98 4.54 -5.68
CA PRO A 246 -7.25 3.38 -6.52
C PRO A 246 -7.18 3.73 -8.02
N PRO A 247 -6.84 2.76 -8.89
CA PRO A 247 -6.84 2.98 -10.34
C PRO A 247 -8.21 3.44 -10.86
N SER A 248 -8.22 4.35 -11.84
CA SER A 248 -9.46 4.92 -12.40
C SER A 248 -10.46 3.87 -12.91
N SER A 249 -9.99 2.73 -13.41
CA SER A 249 -10.82 1.59 -13.81
C SER A 249 -11.60 0.99 -12.64
N VAL A 250 -10.96 0.86 -11.47
CA VAL A 250 -11.60 0.39 -10.24
C VAL A 250 -12.63 1.42 -9.76
N THR A 251 -12.25 2.70 -9.71
CA THR A 251 -13.15 3.78 -9.30
C THR A 251 -14.40 3.85 -10.19
N ALA A 252 -14.23 3.70 -11.50
CA ALA A 252 -15.34 3.74 -12.45
C ALA A 252 -16.37 2.63 -12.22
N VAL A 253 -15.91 1.40 -11.94
CA VAL A 253 -16.79 0.25 -11.65
C VAL A 253 -17.53 0.45 -10.33
N VAL A 254 -16.80 0.82 -9.27
CA VAL A 254 -17.36 0.96 -7.92
C VAL A 254 -18.37 2.11 -7.84
N GLN A 255 -18.09 3.23 -8.51
CA GLN A 255 -18.98 4.40 -8.54
C GLN A 255 -20.15 4.27 -9.53
N ASN A 256 -20.19 3.22 -10.35
CA ASN A 256 -21.26 3.04 -11.33
C ASN A 256 -22.59 2.70 -10.63
N ARG A 257 -23.54 3.62 -10.67
CA ARG A 257 -24.87 3.44 -10.04
C ARG A 257 -25.74 2.35 -10.65
N TRP A 258 -25.42 1.91 -11.87
CA TRP A 258 -26.22 0.93 -12.61
C TRP A 258 -25.79 -0.51 -12.34
N LEU A 259 -24.62 -0.72 -11.71
CA LEU A 259 -24.10 -2.04 -11.37
C LEU A 259 -24.57 -2.46 -9.97
N SER A 260 -24.93 -3.74 -9.83
CA SER A 260 -25.26 -4.30 -8.52
C SER A 260 -24.03 -4.38 -7.62
N ASN A 261 -24.22 -4.31 -6.30
CA ASN A 261 -23.11 -4.39 -5.35
C ASN A 261 -22.36 -5.71 -5.46
N GLY A 262 -23.05 -6.84 -5.61
CA GLY A 262 -22.38 -8.14 -5.81
C GLY A 262 -21.56 -8.21 -7.10
N PHE A 263 -21.97 -7.52 -8.17
CA PHE A 263 -21.15 -7.42 -9.38
C PHE A 263 -19.91 -6.56 -9.14
N LYS A 264 -20.06 -5.40 -8.49
CA LYS A 264 -18.92 -4.51 -8.16
C LYS A 264 -17.89 -5.21 -7.30
N GLU A 265 -18.35 -5.92 -6.28
CA GLU A 265 -17.50 -6.68 -5.38
C GLU A 265 -16.74 -7.78 -6.13
N SER A 266 -17.44 -8.55 -6.97
CA SER A 266 -16.81 -9.61 -7.78
C SER A 266 -15.80 -9.05 -8.78
N ALA A 267 -16.11 -7.92 -9.41
CA ALA A 267 -15.22 -7.24 -10.34
C ALA A 267 -13.96 -6.70 -9.62
N LEU A 268 -14.13 -6.13 -8.43
CA LEU A 268 -13.03 -5.65 -7.60
C LEU A 268 -12.13 -6.80 -7.16
N ALA A 269 -12.72 -7.89 -6.66
CA ALA A 269 -11.98 -9.09 -6.27
C ALA A 269 -11.19 -9.67 -7.45
N THR A 270 -11.79 -9.71 -8.64
CA THR A 270 -11.14 -10.20 -9.86
C THR A 270 -9.98 -9.29 -10.29
N ALA A 271 -10.15 -7.97 -10.19
CA ALA A 271 -9.10 -7.00 -10.50
C ALA A 271 -7.90 -7.17 -9.55
N VAL A 272 -8.16 -7.24 -8.24
CA VAL A 272 -7.12 -7.47 -7.22
C VAL A 272 -6.41 -8.81 -7.45
N TRP A 273 -7.17 -9.87 -7.71
CA TRP A 273 -6.62 -11.19 -7.99
C TRP A 273 -5.73 -11.21 -9.25
N SER A 274 -6.16 -10.54 -10.33
CA SER A 274 -5.36 -10.43 -11.55
C SER A 274 -4.01 -9.77 -11.29
N VAL A 275 -4.00 -8.68 -10.51
CA VAL A 275 -2.77 -7.97 -10.11
C VAL A 275 -1.87 -8.86 -9.25
N LEU A 276 -2.42 -9.54 -8.25
CA LEU A 276 -1.63 -10.44 -7.38
C LEU A 276 -1.04 -11.61 -8.18
N LYS A 277 -1.82 -12.19 -9.10
CA LYS A 277 -1.35 -13.26 -9.99
C LYS A 277 -0.22 -12.79 -10.92
N ALA A 278 -0.34 -11.59 -11.47
CA ALA A 278 0.73 -10.98 -12.28
C ALA A 278 1.99 -10.73 -11.44
N LYS A 279 1.85 -10.15 -10.25
CA LYS A 279 2.96 -9.93 -9.31
C LYS A 279 3.64 -11.26 -8.91
N ARG A 280 2.88 -12.32 -8.66
CA ARG A 280 3.42 -13.65 -8.30
C ARG A 280 4.28 -14.25 -9.43
N ARG A 281 3.89 -14.08 -10.70
CA ARG A 281 4.67 -14.53 -11.86
C ARG A 281 6.01 -13.82 -12.02
N MET A 282 6.14 -12.60 -11.48
CA MET A 282 7.34 -11.78 -11.54
C MET A 282 8.26 -11.96 -10.32
N LEU A 283 7.94 -12.87 -9.39
CA LEU A 283 8.76 -13.11 -8.22
C LEU A 283 10.06 -13.81 -8.60
N THR A 284 11.16 -13.28 -8.08
CA THR A 284 12.49 -13.92 -8.20
C THR A 284 12.55 -15.20 -7.38
N TYR A 285 11.86 -15.23 -6.25
CA TYR A 285 11.80 -16.37 -5.33
C TYR A 285 10.38 -16.96 -5.36
N PRO A 286 10.14 -18.08 -6.07
CA PRO A 286 8.79 -18.61 -6.26
C PRO A 286 8.16 -19.11 -4.95
N ASN A 287 8.97 -19.50 -3.97
CA ASN A 287 8.56 -19.87 -2.61
C ASN A 287 9.19 -18.93 -1.57
N GLY A 288 9.38 -17.65 -1.93
CA GLY A 288 9.92 -16.63 -1.03
C GLY A 288 8.88 -16.05 -0.08
N PHE A 289 9.29 -15.07 0.71
CA PHE A 289 8.41 -14.33 1.62
C PHE A 289 7.21 -13.74 0.88
N MET A 290 7.44 -13.15 -0.29
CA MET A 290 6.36 -12.53 -1.08
C MET A 290 5.36 -13.54 -1.61
N ALA A 291 5.78 -14.76 -1.89
CA ALA A 291 4.87 -15.79 -2.38
C ALA A 291 3.83 -16.16 -1.31
N HIS A 292 4.30 -16.40 -0.08
CA HIS A 292 3.44 -16.65 1.09
C HIS A 292 2.59 -15.42 1.43
N PHE A 293 3.19 -14.23 1.42
CA PHE A 293 2.46 -12.98 1.65
C PHE A 293 1.35 -12.75 0.62
N TYR A 294 1.57 -13.06 -0.67
CA TYR A 294 0.54 -12.95 -1.69
C TYR A 294 -0.59 -13.97 -1.50
N SER A 295 -0.32 -15.17 -0.97
CA SER A 295 -1.36 -16.14 -0.64
C SER A 295 -2.30 -15.61 0.46
N ILE A 296 -1.76 -14.93 1.48
CA ILE A 296 -2.58 -14.22 2.48
C ILE A 296 -3.33 -13.04 1.83
N SER A 297 -2.63 -12.28 0.99
CA SER A 297 -3.16 -11.08 0.34
C SER A 297 -4.31 -11.38 -0.63
N GLU A 298 -4.35 -12.57 -1.23
CA GLU A 298 -5.45 -13.01 -2.11
C GLU A 298 -6.79 -13.04 -1.37
N GLN A 299 -6.78 -13.29 -0.05
CA GLN A 299 -7.98 -13.32 0.78
C GLN A 299 -8.29 -11.95 1.37
N MET A 300 -7.26 -11.25 1.88
CA MET A 300 -7.45 -9.99 2.60
C MET A 300 -7.62 -8.78 1.69
N SER A 301 -6.88 -8.68 0.59
CA SER A 301 -6.85 -7.47 -0.25
C SER A 301 -8.20 -7.17 -0.92
N PRO A 302 -8.93 -8.16 -1.47
CA PRO A 302 -10.28 -7.93 -1.98
C PRO A 302 -11.25 -7.42 -0.92
N LEU A 303 -11.20 -8.00 0.29
CA LEU A 303 -12.03 -7.57 1.41
C LEU A 303 -11.71 -6.12 1.77
N MET A 304 -10.43 -5.78 1.92
CA MET A 304 -10.02 -4.42 2.29
C MET A 304 -10.43 -3.42 1.20
N ALA A 305 -10.19 -3.74 -0.08
CA ALA A 305 -10.62 -2.89 -1.18
C ALA A 305 -12.14 -2.68 -1.18
N TRP A 306 -12.92 -3.73 -0.94
CA TRP A 306 -14.37 -3.64 -0.84
C TRP A 306 -14.82 -2.85 0.39
N GLY A 307 -14.17 -3.04 1.54
CA GLY A 307 -14.47 -2.31 2.76
C GLY A 307 -14.19 -0.82 2.65
N PHE A 308 -13.12 -0.40 1.98
CA PHE A 308 -12.82 1.02 1.80
C PHE A 308 -13.62 1.69 0.67
N LEU A 309 -13.80 1.01 -0.46
CA LEU A 309 -14.40 1.60 -1.66
C LEU A 309 -15.89 1.28 -1.81
N GLY A 310 -16.35 0.22 -1.18
CA GLY A 310 -17.72 -0.27 -1.28
C GLY A 310 -18.75 0.66 -0.62
N PRO A 311 -20.04 0.39 -0.86
CA PRO A 311 -21.14 1.20 -0.35
C PRO A 311 -21.57 0.85 1.08
N ASP A 312 -20.97 -0.18 1.70
CA ASP A 312 -21.30 -0.61 3.06
C ASP A 312 -20.61 0.31 4.08
N ASP A 313 -21.41 1.16 4.73
CA ASP A 313 -20.92 2.12 5.71
C ASP A 313 -20.37 1.44 6.98
N ASN A 314 -20.94 0.31 7.40
CA ASN A 314 -20.50 -0.41 8.61
C ASN A 314 -19.14 -1.06 8.36
N LEU A 315 -18.99 -1.73 7.22
CA LEU A 315 -17.72 -2.34 6.83
C LEU A 315 -16.65 -1.27 6.62
N ARG A 316 -17.01 -0.13 6.03
CA ARG A 316 -16.10 1.00 5.86
C ARG A 316 -15.66 1.61 7.17
N GLU A 317 -16.58 1.84 8.11
CA GLU A 317 -16.24 2.35 9.45
C GLU A 317 -15.31 1.38 10.18
N MET A 318 -15.58 0.06 10.08
CA MET A 318 -14.72 -0.97 10.61
C MET A 318 -13.31 -0.89 9.99
N CYS A 319 -13.20 -0.90 8.65
CA CYS A 319 -11.91 -0.81 7.95
C CYS A 319 -11.14 0.49 8.29
N GLN A 320 -11.86 1.61 8.41
CA GLN A 320 -11.27 2.88 8.87
C GLN A 320 -10.80 2.80 10.33
N TYR A 321 -11.57 2.17 11.21
CA TYR A 321 -11.17 1.92 12.59
C TYR A 321 -9.88 1.09 12.63
N PHE A 322 -9.76 0.04 11.82
CA PHE A 322 -8.53 -0.73 11.71
C PHE A 322 -7.35 0.13 11.24
N LYS A 323 -7.53 0.92 10.19
CA LYS A 323 -6.47 1.81 9.67
C LYS A 323 -5.98 2.81 10.72
N VAL A 324 -6.91 3.50 11.39
CA VAL A 324 -6.60 4.59 12.33
C VAL A 324 -6.19 4.06 13.71
N ASN A 325 -7.03 3.23 14.34
CA ASN A 325 -6.85 2.86 15.75
C ASN A 325 -5.86 1.72 15.96
N PHE A 326 -5.68 0.83 14.99
CA PHE A 326 -4.83 -0.34 15.15
C PHE A 326 -3.38 -0.10 14.70
N PHE A 327 -3.14 0.71 13.65
CA PHE A 327 -1.82 0.76 13.01
C PHE A 327 -1.08 2.11 13.05
N ILE A 328 -1.75 3.24 12.85
CA ILE A 328 -1.05 4.52 12.61
C ILE A 328 -0.76 5.28 13.91
N PHE A 329 -1.73 5.39 14.81
CA PHE A 329 -1.67 6.41 15.87
C PHE A 329 -1.08 5.95 17.21
N LYS A 330 -1.18 4.66 17.56
CA LYS A 330 -0.72 4.21 18.89
C LYS A 330 0.80 4.10 19.04
N PHE A 331 1.52 3.78 17.96
CA PHE A 331 2.98 3.59 18.02
C PHE A 331 3.77 4.91 18.04
N PHE A 332 3.24 5.98 17.44
CA PHE A 332 3.90 7.30 17.37
C PHE A 332 3.41 8.31 18.42
N SER A 333 2.47 7.92 19.27
CA SER A 333 2.03 8.75 20.41
C SER A 333 3.10 8.78 21.49
N TYR A 334 3.48 9.96 21.99
CA TYR A 334 4.48 10.09 23.06
C TYR A 334 4.11 9.34 24.34
N LYS A 335 2.81 9.08 24.59
CA LYS A 335 2.34 8.29 25.73
C LYS A 335 2.78 6.82 25.69
N SER A 336 3.08 6.24 24.53
CA SER A 336 3.59 4.86 24.41
C SER A 336 5.11 4.77 24.51
N MET A 337 5.83 5.90 24.61
CA MET A 337 7.29 5.96 24.72
C MET A 337 7.80 6.20 26.15
N LEU A 338 6.90 6.18 27.13
CA LEU A 338 7.26 6.23 28.55
C LEU A 338 7.56 4.81 29.04
N PRO A 339 8.71 4.57 29.70
CA PRO A 339 8.92 3.31 30.41
C PRO A 339 7.93 3.27 31.59
N THR A 340 7.10 2.23 31.65
CA THR A 340 6.38 1.86 32.88
C THR A 340 7.35 1.34 33.93
#